data_AF-A0A1Y1NES5-F1
#
_entry.id   AF-A0A1Y1NES5-F1
#
_cell.length_a   1.000
_cell.length_b   1.000
_cell.length_c   1.000
_cell.angle_alpha   90.00
_cell.angle_beta   90.00
_cell.angle_gamma   90.00
#
_symmetry.space_group_name_H-M   'P 1'
#
loop_
_entity.id
_entity.type
_entity.pdbx_description
1 polymer ?
#
loop_
_entity_poly.entity_id
_entity_poly.type
_entity_poly.pdbx_seq_one_letter_code
_entity_poly.pdbx_strand_id
1 'polypeptide(L)'
;MAYKARLKEFDNILNKDVINLRDLQKLAFNGIPDDQGKRALCWRLLLNYLPTEKASWSTHLKTKRDLYQQFIDEMIVTPGCKEADGGVNDHPLSVNPDSEWQAFFKDNEVLLQIDKDRSCK
;
A
#
# COMPACT_ATOMS: atom_id res chain seq x y z
N MET A 1 26.43 14.06 -20.20
CA MET A 1 27.12 14.26 -18.90
C MET A 1 26.19 14.77 -17.79
N ALA A 2 25.24 15.67 -18.06
CA ALA A 2 24.32 16.22 -17.06
C ALA A 2 23.44 15.17 -16.32
N TYR A 3 22.93 14.15 -17.01
CA TYR A 3 22.08 13.12 -16.38
C TYR A 3 22.80 12.32 -15.28
N LYS A 4 24.06 11.91 -15.52
CA LYS A 4 24.86 11.20 -14.50
C LYS A 4 25.21 12.09 -13.31
N ALA A 5 25.45 13.38 -13.52
CA ALA A 5 25.66 14.33 -12.43
C ALA A 5 24.41 14.46 -11.55
N ARG A 6 23.24 14.56 -12.18
CA ARG A 6 21.95 14.60 -11.49
C ARG A 6 21.67 13.34 -10.67
N LEU A 7 21.99 12.15 -11.20
CA LEU A 7 21.87 10.90 -10.43
C LEU A 7 22.73 10.93 -9.16
N LYS A 8 23.96 11.43 -9.26
CA LYS A 8 24.85 11.59 -8.10
C LYS A 8 24.31 12.58 -7.07
N GLU A 9 23.64 13.65 -7.49
CA GLU A 9 22.98 14.58 -6.56
C GLU A 9 21.87 13.91 -5.76
N PHE A 10 21.04 13.10 -6.42
CA PHE A 10 20.04 12.28 -5.73
C PHE A 10 20.70 11.29 -4.78
N ASP A 11 21.73 10.56 -5.22
CA ASP A 11 22.44 9.61 -4.36
C ASP A 11 23.06 10.30 -3.14
N ASN A 12 23.61 11.50 -3.29
CA ASN A 12 24.18 12.28 -2.19
C ASN A 12 23.15 12.67 -1.13
N ILE A 13 21.89 12.91 -1.51
CA ILE A 13 20.82 13.23 -0.56
C ILE A 13 20.24 11.95 0.03
N LEU A 14 19.96 10.97 -0.84
CA LEU A 14 19.35 9.71 -0.46
C LEU A 14 20.28 8.82 0.36
N ASN A 15 21.60 9.02 0.33
CA ASN A 15 22.56 8.26 1.15
C ASN A 15 22.73 8.81 2.56
N LYS A 16 22.29 10.03 2.86
CA LYS A 16 22.36 10.60 4.22
C LYS A 16 21.47 9.82 5.21
N ASP A 17 21.88 9.79 6.48
CA ASP A 17 21.09 9.14 7.55
C ASP A 17 19.77 9.87 7.83
N VAL A 18 19.81 11.20 7.74
CA VAL A 18 18.64 12.08 7.81
C VAL A 18 18.48 12.79 6.48
N ILE A 19 17.33 12.59 5.84
CA ILE A 19 17.04 13.13 4.52
C ILE A 19 16.33 14.48 4.64
N ASN A 20 16.91 15.52 4.05
CA ASN A 20 16.30 16.85 3.95
C ASN A 20 15.21 16.87 2.88
N LEU A 21 13.93 16.90 3.29
CA LEU A 21 12.80 16.92 2.37
C LEU A 21 12.74 18.17 1.49
N ARG A 22 13.17 19.34 1.99
CA ARG A 22 13.18 20.59 1.21
C ARG A 22 14.13 20.51 0.02
N ASP A 23 15.31 19.93 0.22
CA ASP A 23 16.30 19.77 -0.85
C ASP A 23 15.82 18.73 -1.87
N LEU A 24 15.23 17.64 -1.37
CA LEU A 24 14.64 16.61 -2.22
C LEU A 24 13.50 17.17 -3.09
N GLN A 25 12.61 17.99 -2.53
CA GLN A 25 11.52 18.64 -3.26
C GLN A 25 12.04 19.55 -4.39
N LYS A 26 13.06 20.37 -4.13
CA LYS A 26 13.66 21.25 -5.14
C LYS A 26 14.25 20.46 -6.30
N LEU A 27 14.94 19.36 -6.01
CA LEU A 27 15.54 18.49 -7.04
C LEU A 27 14.49 17.67 -7.81
N ALA A 28 13.45 17.22 -7.12
CA ALA A 28 12.34 16.48 -7.69
C ALA A 28 11.40 17.34 -8.55
N PHE A 29 11.38 18.67 -8.34
CA PHE A 29 10.55 19.59 -9.13
C PHE A 29 10.83 19.51 -10.63
N ASN A 30 12.10 19.31 -11.00
CA ASN A 30 12.53 19.13 -12.40
C ASN A 30 12.36 17.67 -12.88
N GLY A 31 11.59 16.84 -12.17
CA GLY A 31 11.41 15.41 -12.40
C GLY A 31 12.31 14.50 -11.58
N ILE A 32 11.93 13.22 -11.45
CA ILE A 32 12.72 12.22 -10.72
C ILE A 32 13.21 11.16 -11.73
N PRO A 33 14.53 10.94 -11.86
CA PRO A 33 15.07 9.93 -12.76
C PRO A 33 14.64 8.52 -12.33
N ASP A 34 14.40 7.63 -13.30
CA ASP A 34 13.90 6.26 -13.04
C ASP A 34 14.99 5.22 -12.74
N ASP A 35 16.23 5.67 -12.69
CA ASP A 35 17.38 4.79 -12.56
C ASP A 35 17.45 4.18 -11.15
N GLN A 36 17.53 2.84 -11.07
CA GLN A 36 17.68 2.06 -9.83
C GLN A 36 16.55 2.26 -8.79
N GLY A 37 15.31 2.52 -9.23
CA GLY A 37 14.16 2.61 -8.30
C GLY A 37 14.16 3.86 -7.41
N LYS A 38 15.00 4.86 -7.73
CA LYS A 38 15.06 6.15 -7.00
C LYS A 38 13.71 6.86 -6.98
N ARG A 39 12.91 6.71 -8.04
CA ARG A 39 11.56 7.28 -8.11
C ARG A 39 10.66 6.76 -7.00
N ALA A 40 10.56 5.44 -6.83
CA ALA A 40 9.71 4.85 -5.80
C ALA A 40 10.10 5.35 -4.40
N LEU A 41 11.40 5.43 -4.12
CA LEU A 41 11.90 5.91 -2.83
C LEU A 41 11.63 7.41 -2.62
N CYS A 42 11.89 8.24 -3.63
CA CYS A 42 11.62 9.69 -3.55
C CYS A 42 10.13 9.97 -3.32
N TRP A 43 9.24 9.28 -4.02
CA TRP A 43 7.79 9.45 -3.84
C TRP A 43 7.34 9.07 -2.44
N ARG A 44 7.86 7.96 -1.88
CA ARG A 44 7.55 7.56 -0.50
C ARG A 44 7.99 8.61 0.53
N LEU A 45 9.08 9.31 0.29
CA LEU A 45 9.53 10.42 1.15
C LEU A 45 8.72 11.70 0.94
N LEU A 46 8.46 12.07 -0.31
CA LEU A 46 7.71 13.29 -0.65
C LEU A 46 6.25 13.23 -0.19
N LEU A 47 5.66 12.03 -0.18
CA LEU A 47 4.32 11.78 0.36
C LEU A 47 4.30 11.61 1.88
N ASN A 48 5.44 11.80 2.58
CA ASN A 48 5.60 11.57 4.02
C ASN A 48 5.20 10.16 4.47
N TYR A 49 5.27 9.16 3.58
CA TYR A 49 5.02 7.77 3.93
C TYR A 49 6.21 7.16 4.67
N LEU A 50 7.44 7.56 4.31
CA LEU A 50 8.64 7.22 5.05
C LEU A 50 9.10 8.38 5.93
N PRO A 51 9.59 8.11 7.15
CA PRO A 51 10.19 9.14 7.99
C PRO A 51 11.53 9.61 7.40
N THR A 52 11.98 10.79 7.81
CA THR A 52 13.26 11.39 7.35
C THR A 52 14.48 10.63 7.84
N GLU A 53 14.37 9.93 8.97
CA GLU A 53 15.42 9.13 9.58
C GLU A 53 15.41 7.69 9.04
N LYS A 54 16.49 7.30 8.35
CA LYS A 54 16.59 5.97 7.74
C LYS A 54 16.57 4.81 8.72
N ALA A 55 17.15 5.01 9.90
CA ALA A 55 17.22 3.96 10.92
C ALA A 55 15.83 3.45 11.32
N SER A 56 14.82 4.31 11.25
CA SER A 56 13.43 3.98 11.59
C SER A 56 12.62 3.34 10.46
N TRP A 57 13.16 3.25 9.23
CA TRP A 57 12.41 2.80 8.06
C TRP A 57 11.93 1.36 8.18
N SER A 58 12.79 0.46 8.66
CA SER A 58 12.47 -0.96 8.80
C SER A 58 11.29 -1.17 9.75
N THR A 59 11.36 -0.55 10.93
CA THR A 59 10.30 -0.59 11.94
C THR A 59 9.03 0.05 11.41
N HIS A 60 9.11 1.25 10.82
CA HIS A 60 7.95 1.95 10.29
C HIS A 60 7.24 1.13 9.20
N LEU A 61 8.00 0.54 8.28
CA LEU A 61 7.43 -0.27 7.20
C LEU A 61 6.80 -1.54 7.72
N LYS A 62 7.39 -2.17 8.73
CA LYS A 62 6.80 -3.33 9.37
C LYS A 62 5.44 -2.97 9.97
N THR A 63 5.39 -1.94 10.82
CA THR A 63 4.13 -1.48 11.43
C THR A 63 3.07 -1.11 10.39
N LYS A 64 3.44 -0.40 9.31
CA LYS A 64 2.49 -0.03 8.26
C LYS A 64 1.97 -1.24 7.46
N ARG A 65 2.83 -2.25 7.22
CA ARG A 65 2.41 -3.50 6.55
C ARG A 65 1.54 -4.35 7.45
N ASP A 66 1.87 -4.45 8.73
CA ASP A 66 1.08 -5.19 9.72
C ASP A 66 -0.31 -4.54 9.88
N LEU A 67 -0.39 -3.21 9.93
CA LEU A 67 -1.66 -2.48 9.97
C LEU A 67 -2.49 -2.71 8.69
N TYR A 68 -1.85 -2.72 7.53
CA TYR A 68 -2.54 -3.03 6.26
C TYR A 68 -3.08 -4.47 6.26
N GLN A 69 -2.32 -5.44 6.79
CA GLN A 69 -2.79 -6.80 6.93
C GLN A 69 -3.99 -6.90 7.89
N GLN A 70 -3.93 -6.21 9.03
CA GLN A 70 -5.06 -6.14 9.97
C GLN A 70 -6.31 -5.56 9.30
N PHE A 71 -6.17 -4.48 8.53
CA PHE A 71 -7.30 -3.93 7.78
C PHE A 71 -7.84 -4.89 6.72
N ILE A 72 -6.97 -5.66 6.05
CA ILE A 72 -7.44 -6.71 5.14
C ILE A 72 -8.24 -7.75 5.90
N ASP A 73 -7.72 -8.24 7.03
CA ASP A 73 -8.35 -9.29 7.82
C ASP A 73 -9.71 -8.84 8.41
N GLU A 74 -9.85 -7.55 8.75
CA GLU A 74 -11.08 -6.96 9.27
C GLU A 74 -12.10 -6.61 8.17
N MET A 75 -11.64 -6.09 7.03
CA MET A 75 -12.53 -5.57 5.98
C MET A 75 -12.86 -6.58 4.89
N ILE A 76 -12.04 -7.62 4.68
CA ILE A 76 -12.24 -8.61 3.63
C ILE A 76 -12.61 -9.94 4.28
N VAL A 77 -13.89 -10.28 4.22
CA VAL A 77 -14.35 -11.62 4.56
C VAL A 77 -13.91 -12.57 3.45
N THR A 78 -12.91 -13.42 3.71
CA THR A 78 -12.53 -14.51 2.79
C THR A 78 -13.12 -15.82 3.31
N PRO A 79 -14.30 -16.23 2.82
CA PRO A 79 -14.96 -17.41 3.34
C PRO A 79 -14.13 -18.66 3.04
N GLY A 80 -13.93 -19.52 4.05
CA GLY A 80 -13.18 -20.77 3.94
C GLY A 80 -11.69 -20.72 4.32
N CYS A 81 -11.13 -19.55 4.66
CA CYS A 81 -9.74 -19.44 5.16
C CYS A 81 -9.58 -19.68 6.67
N LYS A 82 -10.66 -19.65 7.46
CA LYS A 82 -10.62 -20.02 8.88
C LYS A 82 -10.80 -21.53 8.98
N GLU A 83 -9.73 -22.23 9.32
CA GLU A 83 -9.71 -23.69 9.51
C GLU A 83 -10.86 -24.16 10.43
N ALA A 84 -11.74 -24.98 9.87
CA ALA A 84 -12.37 -26.15 10.50
C ALA A 84 -13.11 -26.06 11.85
N ASP A 85 -13.60 -24.91 12.31
CA ASP A 85 -14.55 -24.86 13.47
C ASP A 85 -15.81 -23.98 13.23
N GLY A 86 -15.99 -23.49 12.00
CA GLY A 86 -17.25 -22.92 11.54
C GLY A 86 -18.24 -24.04 11.26
N GLY A 87 -18.95 -24.50 12.30
CA GLY A 87 -19.89 -25.61 12.23
C GLY A 87 -20.84 -25.53 11.04
N VAL A 88 -21.29 -26.72 10.60
CA VAL A 88 -22.29 -27.16 9.58
C VAL A 88 -23.29 -26.13 8.98
N ASN A 89 -23.48 -24.96 9.61
CA ASN A 89 -24.37 -23.87 9.27
C ASN A 89 -23.75 -22.72 8.44
N ASP A 90 -22.43 -22.69 8.19
CA ASP A 90 -21.80 -21.66 7.33
C ASP A 90 -21.30 -22.25 5.99
N HIS A 91 -22.04 -21.98 4.91
CA HIS A 91 -21.81 -22.49 3.55
C HIS A 91 -22.27 -21.44 2.53
N PRO A 92 -21.75 -21.39 1.28
CA PRO A 92 -22.19 -20.50 0.19
C PRO A 92 -23.70 -20.38 -0.02
N LEU A 93 -24.48 -21.39 0.37
CA LEU A 93 -25.93 -21.39 0.22
C LEU A 93 -26.67 -21.23 1.56
N SER A 94 -25.98 -20.84 2.63
CA SER A 94 -26.62 -20.64 3.92
C SER A 94 -27.54 -19.42 3.87
N VAL A 95 -28.74 -19.56 4.45
CA VAL A 95 -29.70 -18.47 4.63
C VAL A 95 -29.46 -17.69 5.92
N ASN A 96 -28.42 -18.05 6.67
CA ASN A 96 -28.12 -17.43 7.95
C ASN A 96 -27.57 -16.00 7.72
N PRO A 97 -28.15 -14.98 8.39
CA PRO A 97 -27.70 -13.60 8.24
C PRO A 97 -26.28 -13.35 8.77
N ASP A 98 -25.80 -14.20 9.68
CA ASP A 98 -24.46 -14.11 10.30
C ASP A 98 -23.38 -14.93 9.55
N SER A 99 -23.72 -15.46 8.37
CA SER A 99 -22.84 -16.30 7.55
C SER A 99 -21.76 -15.48 6.84
N GLU A 100 -20.50 -15.92 6.90
CA GLU A 100 -19.36 -15.28 6.23
C GLU A 100 -19.55 -15.29 4.68
N TRP A 101 -20.02 -16.42 4.15
CA TRP A 101 -21.14 -16.51 3.21
C TRP A 101 -21.71 -15.22 2.59
N GLN A 102 -22.73 -14.73 3.29
CA GLN A 102 -23.56 -13.64 2.83
C GLN A 102 -22.82 -12.31 2.79
N ALA A 103 -21.89 -12.09 3.72
CA ALA A 103 -21.05 -10.90 3.72
C ALA A 103 -20.19 -10.86 2.44
N PHE A 104 -19.53 -11.97 2.09
CA PHE A 104 -18.74 -12.07 0.87
C PHE A 104 -19.56 -11.80 -0.40
N PHE A 105 -20.77 -12.35 -0.53
CA PHE A 105 -21.59 -12.10 -1.72
C PHE A 105 -22.05 -10.64 -1.82
N LYS A 106 -22.43 -10.01 -0.70
CA LYS A 106 -22.78 -8.58 -0.66
C LYS A 106 -21.58 -7.71 -1.04
N ASP A 107 -20.40 -8.00 -0.52
CA ASP A 107 -19.18 -7.26 -0.84
C ASP A 107 -18.83 -7.38 -2.33
N ASN A 108 -18.97 -8.57 -2.92
CA ASN A 108 -18.78 -8.76 -4.36
C ASN A 108 -19.80 -7.99 -5.20
N GLU A 109 -21.06 -7.94 -4.78
CA GLU A 109 -22.08 -7.14 -5.48
C GLU A 109 -21.71 -5.65 -5.49
N VAL A 110 -21.25 -5.12 -4.35
CA VAL A 110 -20.76 -3.75 -4.24
C VAL A 110 -19.55 -3.51 -5.15
N LEU A 111 -18.57 -4.42 -5.16
CA LEU A 111 -17.39 -4.33 -6.03
C LEU A 111 -17.77 -4.30 -7.52
N LEU A 112 -18.76 -5.12 -7.92
CA LEU A 112 -19.26 -5.13 -9.30
C LEU A 112 -19.95 -3.82 -9.68
N GLN A 113 -20.63 -3.14 -8.76
CA GLN A 113 -21.21 -1.82 -9.03
C GLN A 113 -20.11 -0.76 -9.18
N ILE A 114 -19.09 -0.79 -8.34
CA ILE A 114 -17.93 0.12 -8.46
C ILE A 114 -17.24 -0.06 -9.81
N ASP A 115 -17.06 -1.29 -10.28
CA ASP A 115 -16.43 -1.57 -11.57
C ASP A 115 -17.29 -1.08 -12.76
N LYS A 116 -18.61 -1.24 -12.69
CA LYS A 116 -19.53 -0.67 -13.69
C LYS A 116 -19.45 0.85 -13.73
N ASP A 117 -19.48 1.51 -12.58
CA ASP A 117 -19.40 2.98 -12.48
C ASP A 117 -18.05 3.51 -12.99
N ARG A 118 -16.96 2.77 -12.74
CA ARG A 118 -15.63 3.09 -13.25
C ARG A 118 -15.54 2.96 -14.77
N SER A 119 -16.17 1.93 -15.36
CA SER A 119 -16.16 1.70 -16.81
C SER A 119 -17.15 2.58 -17.58
N CYS A 120 -18.06 3.26 -16.89
CA CYS A 120 -19.05 4.14 -17.50
C CYS A 120 -18.53 5.58 -17.73
N LYS A 121 -17.21 5.79 -17.65
CA LYS A 121 -16.50 6.98 -18.14
C LYS A 121 -15.64 6.63 -19.35
#